data_AF-A0A261BW36-F1
#
_entry.id   AF-A0A261BW36-F1
#
_cell.length_a   1.000
_cell.length_b   1.000
_cell.length_c   1.000
_cell.angle_alpha   90.00
_cell.angle_beta   90.00
_cell.angle_gamma   90.00
#
_symmetry.space_group_name_H-M   'P 1'
#
loop_
_entity.id
_entity.type
_entity.pdbx_description
1 polymer ?
#
loop_
_entity_poly.entity_id
_entity_poly.type
_entity_poly.pdbx_seq_one_letter_code
_entity_poly.pdbx_strand_id
1 'polypeptide(L)'
;MENDRKNTEIGWFRADRDARREESRCCLLCIRAYDGQVIPKVLSCGHTFCNQCIERISVHMNWGSWLHCSTCRTRNTKPAQGYPTVYAMMPAYIPAPPEHLQL
;
A
#
# COMPACT_ATOMS: atom_id res chain seq x y z
N MET A 1 14.05 -8.98 -36.48
CA MET A 1 13.04 -7.93 -36.75
C MET A 1 11.71 -8.19 -36.04
N GLU A 2 10.96 -9.25 -36.37
CA GLU A 2 9.68 -9.60 -35.69
C GLU A 2 9.87 -9.95 -34.19
N ASN A 3 10.88 -10.78 -33.87
CA ASN A 3 11.20 -11.15 -32.49
C ASN A 3 11.70 -9.99 -31.63
N ASP A 4 12.38 -9.01 -32.23
CA ASP A 4 12.87 -7.83 -31.53
C ASP A 4 11.71 -6.94 -31.08
N ARG A 5 10.69 -6.77 -31.93
CA ARG A 5 9.44 -6.08 -31.55
C ARG A 5 8.72 -6.76 -30.39
N LYS A 6 8.54 -8.08 -30.45
CA LYS A 6 7.89 -8.85 -29.37
C LYS A 6 8.68 -8.75 -28.05
N ASN A 7 10.01 -8.78 -28.12
CA ASN A 7 10.88 -8.62 -26.94
C ASN A 7 10.75 -7.21 -26.33
N THR A 8 10.67 -6.17 -27.16
CA THR A 8 10.42 -4.81 -26.66
C THR A 8 9.05 -4.70 -25.99
N GLU A 9 7.97 -5.18 -26.61
CA GLU A 9 6.61 -5.13 -26.04
C GLU A 9 6.54 -5.82 -24.66
N ILE A 10 7.17 -7.00 -24.51
CA ILE A 10 7.29 -7.70 -23.23
C ILE A 10 8.05 -6.85 -22.19
N GLY A 11 9.10 -6.14 -22.61
CA GLY A 11 9.85 -5.21 -21.76
C GLY A 11 8.98 -4.07 -21.22
N TRP A 12 8.18 -3.43 -22.07
CA TRP A 12 7.26 -2.36 -21.67
C TRP A 12 6.22 -2.83 -20.66
N PHE A 13 5.62 -4.00 -20.86
CA PHE A 13 4.63 -4.54 -19.91
C PHE A 13 5.23 -4.86 -18.53
N ARG A 14 6.50 -5.28 -18.47
CA ARG A 14 7.21 -5.50 -17.20
C ARG A 14 7.49 -4.17 -16.50
N ALA A 15 7.99 -3.17 -17.23
CA ALA A 15 8.27 -1.84 -16.69
C ALA A 15 7.01 -1.13 -16.16
N ASP A 16 5.89 -1.16 -16.90
CA ASP A 16 4.61 -0.60 -16.46
C ASP A 16 4.10 -1.28 -15.18
N ARG A 17 4.22 -2.61 -15.11
CA ARG A 17 3.85 -3.38 -13.90
C ARG A 17 4.70 -2.99 -12.70
N ASP A 18 6.01 -2.87 -12.87
CA ASP A 18 6.94 -2.53 -11.80
C ASP A 18 6.73 -1.07 -11.33
N ALA A 19 6.49 -0.15 -12.25
CA ALA A 19 6.14 1.24 -11.93
C ALA A 19 4.83 1.34 -11.14
N ARG A 20 3.76 0.63 -11.58
CA ARG A 20 2.50 0.57 -10.84
C ARG A 20 2.64 -0.08 -9.47
N ARG A 21 3.54 -1.05 -9.32
CA ARG A 21 3.84 -1.69 -8.04
C ARG A 21 4.50 -0.70 -7.08
N GLU A 22 5.41 0.13 -7.57
CA GLU A 22 6.03 1.19 -6.77
C GLU A 22 5.01 2.26 -6.36
N GLU A 23 4.14 2.68 -7.28
CA GLU A 23 3.06 3.64 -6.98
C GLU A 23 2.03 3.07 -5.98
N SER A 24 1.80 1.76 -6.03
CA SER A 24 0.96 1.06 -5.04
C SER A 24 1.57 1.03 -3.63
N ARG A 25 2.85 1.40 -3.46
CA ARG A 25 3.51 1.49 -2.14
C ARG A 25 3.26 2.82 -1.43
N CYS A 26 2.37 3.66 -1.93
CA CYS A 26 1.99 4.91 -1.28
C CYS A 26 0.55 4.86 -0.76
N CYS A 27 0.29 5.60 0.31
CA CYS A 27 -1.08 5.83 0.75
C CYS A 27 -1.77 6.84 -0.18
N LEU A 28 -2.90 6.47 -0.77
CA LEU A 28 -3.66 7.36 -1.68
C LEU A 28 -4.26 8.61 -1.01
N LEU A 29 -4.29 8.67 0.33
CA LEU A 29 -4.87 9.81 1.07
C LEU A 29 -3.82 10.85 1.46
N CYS A 30 -2.60 10.43 1.81
CA CYS A 30 -1.52 11.35 2.20
C CYS A 30 -0.32 11.35 1.25
N ILE A 31 -0.33 10.50 0.22
CA ILE A 31 0.70 10.38 -0.81
C ILE A 31 2.10 10.10 -0.22
N ARG A 32 2.15 9.47 0.96
CA ARG A 32 3.40 9.04 1.60
C ARG A 32 3.65 7.56 1.33
N ALA A 33 4.91 7.21 1.06
CA ALA A 33 5.36 5.83 0.94
C ALA A 33 5.11 5.07 2.25
N TYR A 34 4.73 3.80 2.12
CA TYR A 34 4.55 2.88 3.23
C TYR A 34 5.92 2.50 3.81
N ASP A 35 6.07 2.68 5.11
CA ASP A 35 7.28 2.39 5.87
C ASP A 35 6.89 2.10 7.33
N GLY A 36 7.89 1.90 8.21
CA GLY A 36 7.64 1.62 9.63
C GLY A 36 6.82 2.69 10.39
N GLN A 37 6.62 3.87 9.81
CA GLN A 37 5.78 4.94 10.35
C GLN A 37 4.43 5.05 9.61
N VAL A 38 4.41 4.80 8.31
CA VAL A 38 3.23 4.81 7.45
C VAL A 38 2.77 3.37 7.22
N ILE A 39 2.08 2.80 8.21
CA ILE A 39 1.69 1.39 8.16
C ILE A 39 0.46 1.17 7.25
N PRO A 40 0.55 0.36 6.18
CA PRO A 40 -0.55 0.04 5.28
C PRO A 40 -1.57 -0.87 5.96
N LYS A 41 -2.84 -0.47 5.93
CA LYS A 41 -3.97 -1.17 6.53
C LYS A 41 -5.04 -1.44 5.48
N VAL A 42 -5.49 -2.69 5.38
CA VAL A 42 -6.52 -3.09 4.42
C VAL A 42 -7.91 -3.03 5.03
N LEU A 43 -8.82 -2.34 4.35
CA LEU A 43 -10.23 -2.30 4.70
C LEU A 43 -10.92 -3.62 4.32
N SER A 44 -12.11 -3.90 4.87
CA SER A 44 -12.89 -5.10 4.48
C SER A 44 -13.28 -5.15 3.00
N CYS A 45 -13.27 -4.00 2.30
CA CYS A 45 -13.47 -3.94 0.85
C CYS A 45 -12.21 -4.19 0.01
N GLY A 46 -11.05 -4.47 0.63
CA GLY A 46 -9.79 -4.79 -0.06
C GLY A 46 -8.89 -3.60 -0.43
N HIS A 47 -9.36 -2.36 -0.23
CA HIS A 47 -8.54 -1.16 -0.46
C HIS A 47 -7.64 -0.87 0.75
N THR A 48 -6.44 -0.35 0.49
CA THR A 48 -5.41 -0.09 1.50
C THR A 48 -5.14 1.40 1.68
N PHE A 49 -5.06 1.84 2.94
CA PHE A 49 -4.64 3.19 3.33
C PHE A 49 -3.73 3.10 4.56
N CYS A 50 -2.99 4.16 4.90
CA CYS A 50 -2.18 4.12 6.12
C CYS A 50 -3.07 4.22 7.37
N ASN A 51 -2.62 3.61 8.48
CA ASN A 51 -3.38 3.59 9.74
C ASN A 51 -3.83 5.00 10.18
N GLN A 52 -2.93 5.97 10.09
CA GLN A 52 -3.19 7.34 10.51
C GLN A 52 -4.26 8.03 9.64
N CYS A 53 -4.29 7.75 8.34
CA CYS A 53 -5.34 8.28 7.46
C CYS A 53 -6.69 7.60 7.71
N ILE A 54 -6.70 6.29 7.98
CA ILE A 54 -7.91 5.57 8.38
C ILE A 54 -8.51 6.18 9.64
N GLU A 55 -7.70 6.44 10.66
CA GLU A 55 -8.16 7.05 11.92
C GLU A 55 -8.72 8.46 11.69
N ARG A 56 -8.09 9.27 10.85
CA ARG A 56 -8.58 10.63 10.54
C ARG A 56 -9.95 10.66 9.85
N ILE A 57 -10.25 9.69 8.98
CA ILE A 57 -11.53 9.64 8.26
C ILE A 57 -12.58 8.75 8.93
N SER A 58 -12.22 8.11 10.04
CA SER A 58 -13.12 7.26 10.79
C SER A 58 -14.11 8.11 11.59
N VAL A 59 -15.38 7.71 11.52
CA VAL A 59 -16.42 8.19 12.43
C VAL A 59 -16.37 7.34 13.68
N HIS A 60 -16.25 8.00 14.83
CA HIS A 60 -16.17 7.36 16.15
C HIS A 60 -17.45 7.62 16.94
N MET A 61 -18.05 6.56 17.46
CA MET A 61 -19.24 6.58 18.32
C MET A 61 -19.00 5.69 19.54
N ASN A 62 -19.83 5.86 20.57
CA ASN A 62 -19.71 5.10 21.83
C ASN A 62 -19.87 3.58 21.62
N TRP A 63 -20.61 3.18 20.59
CA TRP A 63 -20.91 1.78 20.25
C TRP A 63 -20.12 1.25 19.04
N GLY A 64 -19.13 1.99 18.54
CA GLY A 64 -18.28 1.51 17.45
C GLY A 64 -17.65 2.60 16.60
N SER A 65 -16.85 2.19 15.62
CA SER A 65 -16.23 3.11 14.66
C SER A 65 -16.36 2.56 13.24
N TRP A 66 -16.51 3.44 12.26
CA TRP A 66 -16.69 3.05 10.86
C TRP A 66 -16.22 4.16 9.91
N LEU A 67 -16.00 3.84 8.64
CA LEU A 67 -15.68 4.81 7.59
C LEU A 67 -16.28 4.38 6.25
N HIS A 68 -16.36 5.31 5.30
CA HIS A 68 -16.57 4.98 3.88
C HIS A 68 -15.22 4.97 3.16
N CYS A 69 -14.94 3.90 2.39
CA CYS A 69 -13.72 3.81 1.60
C CYS A 69 -13.66 4.96 0.59
N SER A 70 -12.54 5.69 0.51
CA SER A 70 -12.40 6.79 -0.46
C SER A 70 -12.31 6.32 -1.91
N THR A 71 -12.00 5.03 -2.16
CA THR A 71 -11.94 4.46 -3.51
C THR A 71 -13.29 3.92 -4.00
N CYS A 72 -13.96 3.06 -3.20
CA CYS A 72 -15.19 2.38 -3.64
C CYS A 72 -16.45 2.76 -2.85
N ARG A 73 -16.35 3.65 -1.86
CA ARG A 73 -17.44 4.12 -0.99
C ARG A 73 -18.12 3.05 -0.12
N THR A 74 -17.69 1.79 -0.19
CA THR A 74 -18.15 0.73 0.72
C THR A 74 -17.96 1.15 2.18
N ARG A 75 -18.99 0.95 3.01
CA ARG A 75 -18.91 1.17 4.45
C ARG A 75 -18.06 0.05 5.07
N ASN A 76 -17.08 0.44 5.89
CA ASN A 76 -16.23 -0.48 6.61
C ASN A 76 -16.35 -0.19 8.11
N THR A 77 -16.80 -1.17 8.89
CA THR A 77 -16.78 -1.09 10.35
C THR A 77 -15.37 -1.43 10.83
N LYS A 78 -14.84 -0.67 11.80
CA LYS A 78 -13.52 -0.91 12.37
C LYS A 78 -13.59 -2.17 13.25
N PRO A 79 -12.80 -3.22 12.99
CA PRO A 79 -12.72 -4.37 13.88
C PRO A 79 -12.14 -3.98 15.23
N ALA A 80 -12.47 -4.73 16.29
CA ALA A 80 -11.95 -4.48 17.65
C ALA A 80 -10.40 -4.50 17.70
N GLN A 81 -9.77 -5.37 16.91
CA GLN A 81 -8.31 -5.50 16.79
C GLN A 81 -7.70 -4.50 15.78
N GLY A 82 -8.51 -3.62 15.18
CA GLY A 82 -8.12 -2.76 14.08
C GLY A 82 -8.08 -3.48 12.72
N TYR A 83 -7.67 -2.75 11.69
CA TYR A 83 -7.53 -3.31 10.34
C TYR A 83 -6.21 -4.11 10.19
N PRO A 84 -6.19 -5.19 9.40
CA PRO A 84 -4.98 -5.97 9.14
C PRO A 84 -3.90 -5.15 8.42
N THR A 85 -2.64 -5.42 8.74
CA THR A 85 -1.48 -4.80 8.07
C THR A 85 -1.12 -5.57 6.81
N VAL A 86 -0.82 -4.88 5.70
CA VAL A 86 -0.37 -5.50 4.44
C VAL A 86 1.13 -5.30 4.24
N TYR A 87 1.95 -6.13 4.89
CA TYR A 87 3.42 -5.98 4.87
C TYR A 87 4.04 -6.08 3.47
N ALA A 88 3.40 -6.76 2.52
CA ALA A 88 3.87 -6.87 1.14
C ALA A 88 3.92 -5.53 0.38
N MET A 89 3.21 -4.50 0.87
CA MET A 89 3.22 -3.15 0.31
C MET A 89 4.34 -2.27 0.87
N MET A 90 5.02 -2.73 1.91
CA MET A 90 6.18 -2.07 2.48
C MET A 90 7.41 -2.51 1.67
N PRO A 91 8.37 -1.63 1.38
CA PRO A 91 9.65 -2.07 0.88
C PRO A 91 10.26 -3.03 1.90
N ALA A 92 10.81 -4.15 1.44
CA ALA A 92 11.63 -5.00 2.29
C ALA A 92 12.79 -4.13 2.76
N TYR A 93 12.75 -3.70 4.02
CA TYR A 93 13.88 -3.07 4.66
C TYR A 93 14.94 -4.16 4.84
N ILE A 94 15.69 -4.45 3.77
CA ILE A 94 17.03 -4.97 3.92
C ILE A 94 17.83 -3.71 4.28
N PRO A 95 18.16 -3.47 5.57
CA PRO A 95 19.09 -2.40 5.88
C PRO A 95 20.33 -2.59 5.01
N ALA A 96 20.89 -1.49 4.49
CA ALA A 96 22.19 -1.57 3.86
C ALA A 96 23.12 -2.36 4.82
N PRO A 97 23.86 -3.37 4.33
CA PRO A 97 24.80 -4.07 5.18
C PRO A 97 25.63 -3.02 5.91
N PRO A 98 25.86 -3.17 7.23
CA PRO A 98 26.78 -2.30 7.95
C PRO A 98 28.06 -2.06 7.15
N GLU A 99 28.71 -0.89 7.29
CA GLU A 99 29.89 -0.53 6.47
C GLU A 99 30.96 -1.62 6.43
N HIS A 100 31.12 -2.41 7.50
CA HIS A 100 32.05 -3.54 7.58
C HIS A 100 31.69 -4.76 6.69
N LEU A 101 30.54 -4.75 6.01
CA LEU A 101 30.04 -5.81 5.14
C LEU A 101 29.80 -5.34 3.69
N GLN A 102 30.17 -4.10 3.36
CA GLN A 102 30.12 -3.59 1.99
C GLN A 102 31.48 -3.88 1.33
N LEU A 103 31.54 -4.88 0.45
CA LEU A 103 32.72 -5.25 -0.35
C LEU A 103 32.95 -4.26 -1.50
#